data_AF-A0A8S0XKL6-F1
#
_entry.id   AF-A0A8S0XKL6-F1
#
_cell.length_a   1.000
_cell.length_b   1.000
_cell.length_c   1.000
_cell.angle_alpha   90.00
_cell.angle_beta   90.00
_cell.angle_gamma   90.00
#
_symmetry.space_group_name_H-M   'P 1'
#
loop_
_entity.id
_entity.type
_entity.pdbx_description
1 polymer ?
#
loop_
_entity_poly.entity_id
_entity_poly.type
_entity_poly.pdbx_seq_one_letter_code
_entity_poly.pdbx_strand_id
1 'polypeptide(L)'
;MSESSTFTTAVVPEGSLHLLFIPSSLTWNVPTCTGEGVAPMAETVQYYNSYSDASIASCAFVDSGKDKIDKTKLVTYTSRLAASPAYQKVVGVGLKTAAGSIVPYVRLDMDNTGKGIHFNATKLSDSSAKLAAVLKTTVSMTEAQRTQLYMEYIKGIENRSAQFIWDWWRTGKAPA
;
A
#
# COMPACT_ATOMS: atom_id res chain seq x y z
N MET A 1 46.11 -42.06 24.82
CA MET A 1 44.84 -42.57 24.27
C MET A 1 44.62 -41.83 22.98
N SER A 2 44.78 -42.54 21.86
CA SER A 2 44.74 -41.98 20.51
C SER A 2 43.29 -41.89 20.06
N GLU A 3 42.79 -40.68 19.84
CA GLU A 3 41.49 -40.48 19.20
C GLU A 3 41.68 -40.32 17.70
N SER A 4 41.07 -41.26 16.98
CA SER A 4 40.99 -41.32 15.53
C SER A 4 40.23 -40.11 14.99
N SER A 5 40.91 -39.25 14.24
CA SER A 5 40.28 -38.12 13.56
C SER A 5 39.70 -38.59 12.22
N THR A 6 38.37 -38.68 12.11
CA THR A 6 37.71 -38.95 10.84
C THR A 6 37.65 -37.67 10.03
N PHE A 7 38.40 -37.61 8.92
CA PHE A 7 38.36 -36.50 7.97
C PHE A 7 37.22 -36.71 6.97
N THR A 8 36.22 -35.83 7.00
CA THR A 8 35.26 -35.71 5.90
C THR A 8 35.62 -34.50 5.06
N THR A 9 36.13 -34.75 3.86
CA THR A 9 36.43 -33.73 2.85
C THR A 9 35.12 -33.21 2.25
N ALA A 10 34.73 -31.98 2.58
CA ALA A 10 33.72 -31.26 1.81
C ALA A 10 34.42 -30.50 0.69
N VAL A 11 34.17 -30.91 -0.56
CA VAL A 11 34.61 -30.18 -1.75
C VAL A 11 33.70 -28.97 -1.92
N VAL A 12 34.23 -27.78 -1.65
CA VAL A 12 33.63 -26.50 -2.01
C VAL A 12 34.23 -26.03 -3.33
N PRO A 13 33.42 -25.67 -4.35
CA PRO A 13 33.94 -25.06 -5.55
C PRO A 13 34.36 -23.62 -5.24
N GLU A 14 35.66 -23.40 -5.38
CA GLU A 14 36.38 -22.14 -5.63
C GLU A 14 36.00 -20.88 -4.82
N GLY A 15 36.90 -20.51 -3.90
CA GLY A 15 37.19 -19.11 -3.62
C GLY A 15 37.10 -18.66 -2.15
N SER A 16 38.23 -18.77 -1.44
CA SER A 16 38.56 -18.15 -0.13
C SER A 16 38.13 -18.91 1.14
N LEU A 17 39.08 -19.67 1.68
CA LEU A 17 39.08 -20.17 3.06
C LEU A 17 39.16 -19.00 4.06
N HIS A 18 38.20 -18.87 4.96
CA HIS A 18 38.42 -18.27 6.28
C HIS A 18 38.25 -19.36 7.33
N LEU A 19 39.35 -19.73 7.98
CA LEU A 19 39.37 -20.69 9.07
C LEU A 19 38.79 -20.00 10.32
N LEU A 20 37.51 -20.25 10.65
CA LEU A 20 36.95 -19.85 11.94
C LEU A 20 37.09 -21.00 12.94
N PHE A 21 37.89 -20.79 13.98
CA PHE A 21 37.93 -21.65 15.16
C PHE A 21 36.62 -21.48 15.95
N ILE A 22 35.86 -22.56 16.16
CA ILE A 22 34.71 -22.57 17.08
C ILE A 22 35.07 -23.46 18.29
N PRO A 23 35.19 -22.92 19.51
CA PRO A 23 35.34 -23.73 20.70
C PRO A 23 34.03 -24.46 21.04
N SER A 24 34.18 -25.74 21.37
CA SER A 24 33.13 -26.71 21.64
C SER A 24 32.49 -26.51 23.01
N SER A 25 31.42 -25.72 23.10
CA SER A 25 30.44 -25.82 24.19
C SER A 25 29.15 -25.07 23.86
N LEU A 26 28.39 -25.51 22.86
CA LEU A 26 27.02 -25.04 22.63
C LEU A 26 26.17 -26.22 22.16
N THR A 27 25.12 -26.51 22.92
CA THR A 27 24.08 -27.50 22.61
C THR A 27 23.41 -27.18 21.28
N TRP A 28 23.26 -28.18 20.44
CA TRP A 28 22.61 -28.11 19.14
C TRP A 28 21.11 -27.83 19.29
N ASN A 29 20.69 -26.58 19.04
CA ASN A 29 19.32 -26.32 18.61
C ASN A 29 19.27 -26.56 17.10
N VAL A 30 18.61 -27.65 16.69
CA VAL A 30 18.23 -27.88 15.29
C VAL A 30 17.32 -26.72 14.86
N PRO A 31 17.67 -25.93 13.83
CA PRO A 31 16.73 -24.99 13.26
C PRO A 31 15.65 -25.83 12.57
N THR A 32 14.45 -25.85 13.15
CA THR A 32 13.27 -26.20 12.38
C THR A 32 13.20 -25.23 11.21
N CYS A 33 13.06 -25.75 9.99
CA CYS A 33 12.72 -24.95 8.82
C CYS A 33 11.33 -24.34 9.05
N THR A 34 11.28 -23.21 9.74
CA THR A 34 10.12 -22.34 9.75
C THR A 34 10.07 -21.68 8.38
N GLY A 35 9.00 -21.96 7.66
CA GLY A 35 8.76 -21.46 6.31
C GLY A 35 9.03 -19.97 6.21
N GLU A 36 9.50 -19.57 5.03
CA GLU A 36 9.67 -18.20 4.61
C GLU A 36 8.54 -17.33 5.18
N GLY A 37 8.88 -16.57 6.22
CA GLY A 37 8.03 -15.53 6.73
C GLY A 37 7.94 -14.49 5.63
N VAL A 38 6.90 -14.58 4.80
CA VAL A 38 6.53 -13.53 3.86
C VAL A 38 6.38 -12.29 4.72
N ALA A 39 7.36 -11.38 4.67
CA ALA A 39 7.26 -10.11 5.35
C ALA A 39 5.90 -9.49 4.97
N PRO A 40 5.09 -9.04 5.93
CA PRO A 40 3.82 -8.41 5.60
C PRO A 40 4.15 -7.26 4.65
N MET A 41 3.70 -7.35 3.39
CA MET A 41 3.94 -6.33 2.37
C MET A 41 3.38 -5.02 2.92
N ALA A 42 4.29 -4.21 3.47
CA ALA A 42 3.96 -2.99 4.16
C ALA A 42 3.37 -2.00 3.14
N GLU A 43 2.41 -1.20 3.59
CA GLU A 43 1.92 -0.07 2.81
C GLU A 43 3.11 0.79 2.36
N THR A 44 3.27 0.94 1.05
CA THR A 44 4.30 1.81 0.49
C THR A 44 3.81 3.25 0.57
N VAL A 45 4.62 4.16 1.10
CA VAL A 45 4.28 5.59 1.18
C VAL A 45 5.12 6.35 0.16
N GLN A 46 4.47 7.16 -0.68
CA GLN A 46 5.15 7.99 -1.67
C GLN A 46 4.58 9.41 -1.65
N TYR A 47 5.44 10.41 -1.83
CA TYR A 47 5.08 11.82 -1.73
C TYR A 47 5.01 12.47 -3.11
N TYR A 48 3.93 13.20 -3.34
CA TYR A 48 3.60 13.86 -4.59
C TYR A 48 3.39 15.37 -4.37
N ASN A 49 3.70 16.17 -5.38
CA ASN A 49 3.60 17.63 -5.30
C ASN A 49 2.18 18.14 -5.56
N SER A 50 1.31 17.34 -6.16
CA SER A 50 -0.05 17.75 -6.53
C SER A 50 -1.09 16.64 -6.34
N TYR A 51 -2.36 17.05 -6.19
CA TYR A 51 -3.51 16.15 -6.17
C TYR A 51 -3.57 15.28 -7.44
N SER A 52 -3.34 15.90 -8.60
CA SER A 52 -3.31 15.24 -9.89
C SER A 52 -2.28 14.11 -9.91
N ASP A 53 -1.01 14.40 -9.59
CA ASP A 53 0.05 13.39 -9.65
C ASP A 53 -0.20 12.23 -8.70
N ALA A 54 -0.67 12.52 -7.47
CA ALA A 54 -1.00 11.49 -6.50
C ALA A 54 -2.16 10.61 -6.98
N SER A 55 -3.23 11.20 -7.52
CA SER A 55 -4.38 10.46 -8.04
C SER A 55 -4.02 9.57 -9.23
N ILE A 56 -3.22 10.08 -10.17
CA ILE A 56 -2.74 9.33 -11.33
C ILE A 56 -1.90 8.14 -10.87
N ALA A 57 -0.96 8.36 -9.96
CA ALA A 57 -0.11 7.30 -9.43
C ALA A 57 -0.92 6.23 -8.69
N SER A 58 -1.93 6.62 -7.91
CA SER A 58 -2.84 5.69 -7.26
C SER A 58 -3.61 4.83 -8.25
N CYS A 59 -4.21 5.42 -9.29
CA CYS A 59 -4.91 4.66 -10.33
C CYS A 59 -3.96 3.72 -11.09
N ALA A 60 -2.76 4.20 -11.45
CA ALA A 60 -1.74 3.38 -12.10
C ALA A 60 -1.27 2.22 -11.22
N PHE A 61 -1.15 2.45 -9.90
CA PHE A 61 -0.80 1.41 -8.93
C PHE A 61 -1.87 0.30 -8.87
N VAL A 62 -3.15 0.67 -8.79
CA VAL A 62 -4.28 -0.28 -8.83
C VAL A 62 -4.22 -1.14 -10.09
N ASP A 63 -3.98 -0.51 -11.24
CA ASP A 63 -3.90 -1.15 -12.56
C ASP A 63 -2.52 -1.75 -12.87
N SER A 64 -1.55 -1.75 -11.97
CA SER A 64 -0.18 -2.23 -12.27
C SER A 64 -0.07 -3.77 -12.35
N GLY A 65 -1.12 -4.48 -11.94
CA GLY A 65 -1.17 -5.94 -11.90
C GLY A 65 -1.57 -6.61 -13.21
N LYS A 66 -1.80 -7.93 -13.15
CA LYS A 66 -2.39 -8.69 -14.27
C LYS A 66 -3.85 -8.27 -14.54
N ASP A 67 -4.56 -7.89 -13.49
CA ASP A 67 -5.96 -7.46 -13.53
C ASP A 67 -6.03 -5.94 -13.66
N LYS A 68 -7.00 -5.45 -14.43
CA LYS A 68 -7.28 -4.02 -14.63
C LYS A 68 -8.69 -3.68 -14.21
N ILE A 69 -8.91 -2.44 -13.77
CA ILE A 69 -10.24 -1.96 -13.42
C ILE A 69 -11.14 -1.95 -14.66
N ASP A 70 -12.25 -2.68 -14.56
CA ASP A 70 -13.40 -2.51 -15.44
C ASP A 70 -14.24 -1.34 -14.94
N LYS A 71 -14.14 -0.21 -15.65
CA LYS A 71 -14.82 1.04 -15.28
C LYS A 71 -16.34 0.88 -15.18
N THR A 72 -16.93 -0.04 -15.94
CA THR A 72 -18.39 -0.25 -15.95
C THR A 72 -18.92 -0.84 -14.65
N LYS A 73 -18.05 -1.48 -13.86
CA LYS A 73 -18.38 -2.13 -12.58
C LYS A 73 -18.05 -1.29 -11.35
N LEU A 74 -17.44 -0.12 -11.54
CA LEU A 74 -17.07 0.76 -10.45
C LEU A 74 -18.31 1.30 -9.73
N VAL A 75 -18.21 1.38 -8.41
CA VAL A 75 -19.18 2.02 -7.53
C VAL A 75 -18.47 3.03 -6.63
N THR A 76 -19.19 4.04 -6.16
CA THR A 76 -18.65 5.02 -5.21
C THR A 76 -18.46 4.38 -3.85
N TYR A 77 -17.39 4.74 -3.16
CA TYR A 77 -17.11 4.32 -1.80
C TYR A 77 -17.33 5.47 -0.84
N THR A 78 -18.21 5.23 0.14
CA THR A 78 -18.56 6.19 1.19
C THR A 78 -17.71 5.95 2.43
N SER A 79 -17.21 7.02 3.05
CA SER A 79 -16.48 6.93 4.32
C SER A 79 -17.34 6.33 5.42
N ARG A 80 -16.75 5.40 6.18
CA ARG A 80 -17.40 4.67 7.28
C ARG A 80 -16.83 5.04 8.66
N LEU A 81 -15.76 5.84 8.71
CA LEU A 81 -15.12 6.21 9.96
C LEU A 81 -15.83 7.44 10.55
N ALA A 82 -16.52 7.27 11.68
CA ALA A 82 -17.28 8.34 12.34
C ALA A 82 -16.40 9.54 12.76
N ALA A 83 -15.13 9.30 13.08
CA ALA A 83 -14.16 10.35 13.41
C ALA A 83 -13.64 11.13 12.18
N SER A 84 -13.91 10.66 10.96
CA SER A 84 -13.49 11.37 9.74
C SER A 84 -14.39 12.58 9.51
N PRO A 85 -13.85 13.75 9.14
CA PRO A 85 -14.67 14.89 8.71
C PRO A 85 -15.51 14.58 7.46
N ALA A 86 -15.16 13.54 6.70
CA ALA A 86 -15.90 13.06 5.54
C ALA A 86 -16.85 11.89 5.86
N TYR A 87 -17.20 11.64 7.13
CA TYR A 87 -18.12 10.57 7.50
C TYR A 87 -19.43 10.63 6.67
N GLN A 88 -19.84 9.48 6.13
CA GLN A 88 -21.00 9.33 5.23
C GLN A 88 -20.90 10.11 3.89
N LYS A 89 -19.73 10.62 3.52
CA LYS A 89 -19.49 11.23 2.19
C LYS A 89 -18.74 10.28 1.28
N VAL A 90 -18.91 10.47 -0.03
CA VAL A 90 -18.10 9.77 -1.04
C VAL A 90 -16.64 10.21 -0.90
N VAL A 91 -15.75 9.24 -0.72
CA VAL A 91 -14.30 9.49 -0.59
C VAL A 91 -13.50 8.71 -1.62
N GLY A 92 -14.13 7.85 -2.43
CA GLY A 92 -13.39 7.01 -3.35
C GLY A 92 -14.26 6.17 -4.26
N VAL A 93 -13.60 5.21 -4.89
CA VAL A 93 -14.21 4.25 -5.80
C VAL A 93 -13.72 2.84 -5.49
N GLY A 94 -14.57 1.87 -5.79
CA GLY A 94 -14.32 0.48 -5.49
C GLY A 94 -15.15 -0.46 -6.37
N LEU A 95 -15.02 -1.75 -6.12
CA LEU A 95 -15.89 -2.77 -6.70
C LEU A 95 -16.77 -3.39 -5.62
N LYS A 96 -17.99 -3.75 -6.01
CA LYS A 96 -18.91 -4.49 -5.16
C LYS A 96 -18.54 -5.97 -5.19
N THR A 97 -18.39 -6.58 -4.02
CA THR A 97 -18.19 -8.03 -3.89
C THR A 97 -19.51 -8.77 -4.11
N ALA A 98 -19.44 -10.09 -4.32
CA ALA A 98 -20.63 -10.93 -4.40
C ALA A 98 -21.52 -10.83 -3.14
N ALA A 99 -20.92 -10.61 -1.97
CA ALA A 99 -21.61 -10.39 -0.70
C ALA A 99 -22.20 -8.97 -0.54
N GLY A 100 -22.07 -8.12 -1.56
CA GLY A 100 -22.62 -6.77 -1.59
C GLY A 100 -21.81 -5.68 -0.88
N SER A 101 -20.68 -6.05 -0.27
CA SER A 101 -19.74 -5.08 0.32
C SER A 101 -18.93 -4.37 -0.75
N ILE A 102 -18.54 -3.12 -0.51
CA ILE A 102 -17.66 -2.37 -1.43
C ILE A 102 -16.22 -2.45 -0.93
N VAL A 103 -15.32 -2.96 -1.78
CA VAL A 103 -13.88 -2.92 -1.58
C VAL A 103 -13.33 -1.67 -2.26
N PRO A 104 -12.82 -0.67 -1.51
CA PRO A 104 -12.24 0.53 -2.11
C PRO A 104 -10.90 0.19 -2.75
N TYR A 105 -10.69 0.64 -3.99
CA TYR A 105 -9.41 0.50 -4.69
C TYR A 105 -8.61 1.79 -4.72
N VAL A 106 -9.28 2.94 -4.80
CA VAL A 106 -8.69 4.26 -4.57
C VAL A 106 -9.64 5.05 -3.68
N ARG A 107 -9.13 5.60 -2.58
CA ARG A 107 -9.88 6.51 -1.71
C ARG A 107 -8.98 7.65 -1.23
N LEU A 108 -9.57 8.83 -1.10
CA LEU A 108 -8.93 10.00 -0.52
C LEU A 108 -9.16 10.00 0.99
N ASP A 109 -8.09 9.92 1.75
CA ASP A 109 -8.08 9.96 3.20
C ASP A 109 -7.28 11.18 3.70
N MET A 110 -7.49 11.50 4.96
CA MET A 110 -6.73 12.51 5.69
C MET A 110 -6.31 11.92 7.03
N ASP A 111 -5.05 12.09 7.37
CA ASP A 111 -4.47 11.72 8.65
C ASP A 111 -3.84 12.95 9.30
N ASN A 112 -3.97 13.05 10.62
CA ASN A 112 -3.40 14.12 11.45
C ASN A 112 -2.04 13.74 12.06
N THR A 113 -1.61 12.47 11.97
CA THR A 113 -0.46 11.93 12.71
C THR A 113 0.78 11.61 11.87
N GLY A 114 0.71 11.61 10.54
CA GLY A 114 1.93 11.50 9.73
C GLY A 114 1.79 11.71 8.22
N LYS A 115 0.65 11.40 7.60
CA LYS A 115 0.53 11.38 6.14
C LYS A 115 -0.16 12.58 5.50
N GLY A 116 -0.77 13.49 6.25
CA GLY A 116 -1.52 14.57 5.61
C GLY A 116 -2.73 14.03 4.84
N ILE A 117 -3.10 14.73 3.77
CA ILE A 117 -4.06 14.25 2.78
C ILE A 117 -3.34 13.29 1.84
N HIS A 118 -3.94 12.13 1.57
CA HIS A 118 -3.33 11.10 0.74
C HIS A 118 -4.38 10.23 0.06
N PHE A 119 -4.01 9.66 -1.08
CA PHE A 119 -4.77 8.60 -1.70
C PHE A 119 -4.29 7.24 -1.18
N ASN A 120 -5.20 6.46 -0.62
CA ASN A 120 -4.97 5.05 -0.34
C ASN A 120 -5.40 4.23 -1.56
N ALA A 121 -4.45 3.50 -2.13
CA ALA A 121 -4.66 2.62 -3.26
C ALA A 121 -4.31 1.18 -2.91
N THR A 122 -5.13 0.23 -3.37
CA THR A 122 -4.90 -1.22 -3.20
C THR A 122 -4.79 -1.86 -4.57
N LYS A 123 -3.74 -2.66 -4.80
CA LYS A 123 -3.53 -3.29 -6.10
C LYS A 123 -4.66 -4.27 -6.41
N LEU A 124 -5.22 -4.23 -7.62
CA LEU A 124 -6.40 -5.03 -7.95
C LEU A 124 -6.10 -6.53 -7.90
N SER A 125 -4.95 -6.94 -8.45
CA SER A 125 -4.53 -8.34 -8.51
C SER A 125 -3.90 -8.86 -7.21
N ASP A 126 -3.70 -8.00 -6.21
CA ASP A 126 -3.04 -8.32 -4.94
C ASP A 126 -3.46 -7.32 -3.85
N SER A 127 -4.43 -7.71 -3.04
CA SER A 127 -4.96 -6.83 -1.99
C SER A 127 -4.01 -6.59 -0.82
N SER A 128 -2.89 -7.31 -0.74
CA SER A 128 -1.84 -7.07 0.25
C SER A 128 -0.96 -5.88 -0.14
N ALA A 129 -0.80 -5.60 -1.44
CA ALA A 129 -0.02 -4.49 -1.94
C ALA A 129 -0.82 -3.18 -1.86
N LYS A 130 -0.33 -2.24 -1.06
CA LYS A 130 -0.97 -0.94 -0.80
C LYS A 130 -0.02 0.22 -1.06
N LEU A 131 -0.57 1.33 -1.52
CA LEU A 131 0.11 2.59 -1.73
C LEU A 131 -0.64 3.71 -1.01
N ALA A 132 0.07 4.49 -0.20
CA ALA A 132 -0.36 5.81 0.26
C ALA A 132 0.36 6.88 -0.57
N ALA A 133 -0.33 7.48 -1.53
CA ALA A 133 0.16 8.60 -2.34
C ALA A 133 -0.15 9.93 -1.63
N VAL A 134 0.83 10.44 -0.91
CA VAL A 134 0.72 11.57 0.02
C VAL A 134 0.92 12.91 -0.69
N LEU A 135 0.04 13.88 -0.41
CA LEU A 135 0.23 15.26 -0.83
C LEU A 135 1.25 15.95 0.09
N LYS A 136 2.47 16.11 -0.42
CA LYS A 136 3.64 16.56 0.35
C LYS A 136 3.38 17.85 1.14
N THR A 137 2.72 18.82 0.52
CA THR A 137 2.44 20.13 1.13
C THR A 137 1.46 20.07 2.31
N THR A 138 0.70 18.99 2.44
CA THR A 138 -0.35 18.87 3.47
C THR A 138 0.16 18.27 4.77
N VAL A 139 1.34 17.64 4.76
CA VAL A 139 1.96 16.99 5.93
C VAL A 139 2.28 18.01 7.03
N SER A 140 2.73 19.20 6.65
CA SER A 140 3.09 20.28 7.57
C SER A 140 1.93 21.25 7.86
N MET A 141 0.74 21.05 7.27
CA MET A 141 -0.42 21.90 7.56
C MET A 141 -0.92 21.65 8.97
N THR A 142 -1.50 22.68 9.59
CA THR A 142 -2.30 22.47 10.80
C THR A 142 -3.51 21.58 10.49
N GLU A 143 -4.05 20.90 11.51
CA GLU A 143 -5.23 20.05 11.35
C GLU A 143 -6.42 20.80 10.73
N ALA A 144 -6.67 22.04 11.16
CA ALA A 144 -7.78 22.84 10.65
C ALA A 144 -7.61 23.17 9.14
N GLN A 145 -6.43 23.61 8.72
CA GLN A 145 -6.13 23.90 7.30
C GLN A 145 -6.25 22.65 6.43
N ARG A 146 -5.70 21.54 6.93
CA ARG A 146 -5.75 20.24 6.25
C ARG A 146 -7.19 19.74 6.10
N THR A 147 -7.98 19.86 7.16
CA THR A 147 -9.40 19.49 7.15
C THR A 147 -10.18 20.30 6.14
N GLN A 148 -9.97 21.62 6.10
CA GLN A 148 -10.62 22.48 5.11
C GLN A 148 -10.28 22.05 3.68
N LEU A 149 -9.00 21.91 3.35
CA LEU A 149 -8.57 21.50 2.01
C LEU A 149 -9.07 20.09 1.65
N TYR A 150 -9.05 19.15 2.60
CA TYR A 150 -9.59 17.81 2.41
C TYR A 150 -11.07 17.86 2.03
N MET A 151 -11.86 18.66 2.76
CA MET A 151 -13.29 18.80 2.47
C MET A 151 -13.58 19.51 1.14
N GLU A 152 -12.71 20.41 0.68
CA GLU A 152 -12.79 20.96 -0.68
C GLU A 152 -12.59 19.88 -1.74
N TYR A 153 -11.64 18.96 -1.55
CA TYR A 153 -11.47 17.81 -2.45
C TYR A 153 -12.67 16.85 -2.40
N ILE A 154 -13.22 16.57 -1.22
CA ILE A 154 -14.42 15.74 -1.07
C ILE A 154 -15.61 16.36 -1.80
N LYS A 155 -15.80 17.69 -1.69
CA LYS A 155 -16.84 18.41 -2.43
C LYS A 155 -16.67 18.28 -3.96
N GLY A 156 -15.43 18.25 -4.45
CA GLY A 156 -15.15 18.07 -5.88
C GLY A 156 -15.67 16.75 -6.47
N ILE A 157 -15.66 15.68 -5.67
CA ILE A 157 -16.13 14.34 -6.07
C ILE A 157 -17.57 14.04 -5.61
N GLU A 158 -18.17 14.92 -4.80
CA GLU A 158 -19.54 14.78 -4.31
C GLU A 158 -20.54 14.77 -5.49
N ASN A 159 -21.53 13.89 -5.44
CA ASN A 159 -22.55 13.70 -6.48
C ASN A 159 -22.00 13.32 -7.88
N ARG A 160 -20.75 12.85 -7.98
CA ARG A 160 -20.18 12.31 -9.21
C ARG A 160 -20.31 10.80 -9.26
N SER A 161 -20.42 10.24 -10.48
CA SER A 161 -20.40 8.79 -10.67
C SER A 161 -19.00 8.23 -10.41
N ALA A 162 -18.92 6.95 -10.06
CA ALA A 162 -17.63 6.28 -9.85
C ALA A 162 -16.75 6.27 -11.11
N GLN A 163 -17.37 6.16 -12.28
CA GLN A 163 -16.69 6.26 -13.58
C GLN A 163 -16.07 7.64 -13.79
N PHE A 164 -16.82 8.71 -13.50
CA PHE A 164 -16.32 10.08 -13.60
C PHE A 164 -15.12 10.30 -12.68
N ILE A 165 -15.23 9.87 -11.41
CA ILE A 165 -14.14 10.01 -10.42
C ILE A 165 -12.91 9.24 -10.88
N TRP A 166 -13.07 8.00 -11.35
CA TRP A 166 -11.96 7.20 -11.84
C TRP A 166 -11.28 7.81 -13.08
N ASP A 167 -12.07 8.28 -14.06
CA ASP A 167 -11.54 8.90 -15.27
C ASP A 167 -10.85 10.24 -14.98
N TRP A 168 -11.36 11.00 -14.00
CA TRP A 168 -10.67 12.17 -13.49
C TRP A 168 -9.33 11.79 -12.84
N TRP A 169 -9.34 10.90 -11.85
CA TRP A 169 -8.15 10.55 -11.09
C TRP A 169 -7.07 9.88 -11.93
N ARG A 170 -7.44 9.02 -12.89
CA ARG A 170 -6.44 8.37 -13.76
C ARG A 170 -5.77 9.34 -14.74
N THR A 171 -6.39 10.47 -15.05
CA THR A 171 -5.87 11.45 -16.02
C THR A 171 -5.35 12.73 -15.37
N GLY A 172 -5.70 12.98 -14.10
CA GLY A 172 -5.47 14.25 -13.43
C GLY A 172 -6.34 15.41 -13.94
N LYS A 173 -7.24 15.14 -14.89
CA LYS A 173 -8.06 16.15 -15.57
C LYS A 173 -9.52 15.79 -15.41
N ALA A 174 -10.33 16.70 -14.88
CA ALA A 174 -11.76 16.45 -14.76
C ALA A 174 -12.36 16.25 -16.15
N PRO A 175 -13.10 15.15 -16.40
CA PRO A 175 -13.83 14.96 -17.65
C PRO A 175 -14.80 16.13 -17.89
N ALA A 176 -14.91 16.56 -19.15
CA ALA A 176 -15.82 17.62 -19.59
C ALA A 176 -17.29 17.21 -19.45
#